data_AF-A0A3C0SSP3-F1
#
_entry.id   AF-A0A3C0SSP3-F1
#
_cell.length_a   1.000
_cell.length_b   1.000
_cell.length_c   1.000
_cell.angle_alpha   90.00
_cell.angle_beta   90.00
_cell.angle_gamma   90.00
#
_symmetry.space_group_name_H-M   'P 1'
#
loop_
_entity.id
_entity.type
_entity.pdbx_description
1 polymer ?
#
loop_
_entity_poly.entity_id
_entity_poly.type
_entity_poly.pdbx_seq_one_letter_code
_entity_poly.pdbx_strand_id
1 'polypeptide(L)'
;MLNELNEKVENFSIDNLISNEKFVTCLIEASQLAIKNHQEEKLKCLKNAIVNTIIFDISDDKSKLFFYLVDELSCMQISILKFLDDPNEYYIRNGMERKSYHMGSPSILLLEAYPMLNDDKEYMNKLVKDLYSNRLINTESLNTLMTESGMYASRTTKFGKEFISFI
;
A
#
# COMPACT_ATOMS: atom_id res chain seq x y z
N MET A 1 -5.29 6.45 -15.60
CA MET A 1 -5.80 5.10 -15.90
C MET A 1 -5.65 4.75 -17.38
N LEU A 2 -6.53 5.19 -18.30
CA LEU A 2 -6.43 4.78 -19.72
C LEU A 2 -5.13 5.23 -20.40
N ASN A 3 -4.66 6.44 -20.11
CA ASN A 3 -3.36 6.91 -20.62
C ASN A 3 -2.18 6.13 -20.03
N GLU A 4 -2.23 5.74 -18.76
CA GLU A 4 -1.18 4.95 -18.09
C GLU A 4 -1.10 3.52 -18.64
N LEU A 5 -2.24 2.93 -19.04
CA LEU A 5 -2.25 1.63 -19.71
C LEU A 5 -1.67 1.71 -21.13
N ASN A 6 -1.94 2.80 -21.87
CA ASN A 6 -1.39 3.01 -23.21
C ASN A 6 0.15 3.06 -23.23
N GLU A 7 0.75 3.59 -22.17
CA GLU A 7 2.22 3.68 -22.06
C GLU A 7 2.88 2.36 -21.63
N LYS A 8 2.14 1.44 -20.98
CA LYS A 8 2.71 0.25 -20.34
C LYS A 8 2.35 -1.07 -21.01
N VAL A 9 1.38 -1.10 -21.93
CA VAL A 9 0.89 -2.32 -22.59
C VAL A 9 1.21 -2.26 -24.09
N GLU A 10 2.07 -3.16 -24.57
CA GLU A 10 2.30 -3.32 -26.01
C GLU A 10 0.99 -3.72 -26.72
N ASN A 11 0.70 -3.09 -27.87
CA ASN A 11 -0.56 -3.24 -28.62
C ASN A 11 -1.83 -2.79 -27.87
N PHE A 12 -1.74 -1.69 -27.11
CA PHE A 12 -2.87 -1.04 -26.48
C PHE A 12 -3.93 -0.59 -27.52
N SER A 13 -5.09 -1.22 -27.47
CA SER A 13 -6.33 -0.74 -28.06
C SER A 13 -7.44 -0.86 -27.01
N ILE A 14 -8.30 0.15 -26.93
CA ILE A 14 -9.49 0.13 -26.08
C ILE A 14 -10.36 -1.09 -26.42
N ASP A 15 -10.43 -1.46 -27.69
CA ASP A 15 -11.20 -2.63 -28.16
C ASP A 15 -10.62 -3.95 -27.61
N ASN A 16 -9.29 -4.05 -27.52
CA ASN A 16 -8.62 -5.22 -26.94
C ASN A 16 -8.83 -5.31 -25.42
N LEU A 17 -8.93 -4.17 -24.73
CA LEU A 17 -9.19 -4.09 -23.28
C LEU A 17 -10.63 -4.46 -22.94
N ILE A 18 -11.61 -3.94 -23.69
CA ILE A 18 -13.03 -4.28 -23.49
C ILE A 18 -13.27 -5.78 -23.79
N SER A 19 -12.50 -6.37 -24.70
CA SER A 19 -12.58 -7.81 -25.00
C SER A 19 -11.89 -8.68 -23.95
N ASN A 20 -11.12 -8.10 -23.02
CA ASN A 20 -10.46 -8.85 -21.95
C ASN A 20 -11.41 -8.99 -20.75
N GLU A 21 -11.98 -10.19 -20.58
CA GLU A 21 -12.95 -10.49 -19.51
C GLU A 21 -12.39 -10.15 -18.12
N LYS A 22 -11.12 -10.47 -17.86
CA LYS A 22 -10.46 -10.17 -16.58
C LYS A 22 -10.40 -8.67 -16.30
N PHE A 23 -10.08 -7.87 -17.33
CA PHE A 23 -10.11 -6.40 -17.21
C PHE A 23 -11.52 -5.90 -16.90
N VAL A 24 -12.53 -6.38 -17.62
CA VAL A 24 -13.93 -5.98 -17.42
C VAL A 24 -14.40 -6.32 -16.00
N THR A 25 -14.10 -7.52 -15.51
CA THR A 25 -14.42 -7.93 -14.14
C THR A 25 -13.74 -7.02 -13.11
N CYS A 26 -12.44 -6.77 -13.23
CA CYS A 26 -11.71 -5.88 -12.31
C CYS A 26 -12.24 -4.46 -12.35
N LEU A 27 -12.61 -3.95 -13.53
CA LEU A 27 -13.18 -2.62 -13.70
C LEU A 27 -14.53 -2.50 -12.99
N ILE A 28 -15.40 -3.50 -13.10
CA ILE A 28 -16.69 -3.54 -12.42
C ILE A 28 -16.49 -3.57 -10.90
N GLU A 29 -15.63 -4.45 -10.39
CA GLU A 29 -15.34 -4.59 -8.96
C GLU A 29 -14.79 -3.27 -8.39
N ALA A 30 -13.76 -2.71 -9.03
CA ALA A 30 -13.18 -1.44 -8.63
C ALA A 30 -14.19 -0.28 -8.67
N SER A 31 -15.09 -0.26 -9.65
CA SER A 31 -16.14 0.77 -9.74
C SER A 31 -17.13 0.66 -8.59
N GLN A 32 -17.53 -0.55 -8.20
CA GLN A 32 -18.42 -0.75 -7.04
C GLN A 32 -17.76 -0.30 -5.74
N LEU A 33 -16.47 -0.57 -5.56
CA LEU A 33 -15.71 -0.10 -4.39
C LEU A 33 -15.54 1.42 -4.40
N ALA A 34 -15.29 2.02 -5.57
CA ALA A 34 -15.16 3.46 -5.74
C ALA A 34 -16.45 4.21 -5.39
N ILE A 35 -17.62 3.67 -5.73
CA ILE A 35 -18.92 4.29 -5.38
C ILE A 35 -19.09 4.38 -3.85
N LYS A 36 -18.54 3.43 -3.09
CA LYS A 36 -18.65 3.37 -1.63
C LYS A 36 -17.59 4.20 -0.89
N ASN A 37 -16.55 4.69 -1.59
CA ASN A 37 -15.39 5.34 -1.00
C ASN A 37 -15.17 6.73 -1.61
N HIS A 38 -15.12 7.77 -0.78
CA HIS A 38 -14.90 9.15 -1.25
C HIS A 38 -13.43 9.58 -1.16
N GLN A 39 -12.57 8.81 -0.48
CA GLN A 39 -11.18 9.18 -0.26
C GLN A 39 -10.35 9.01 -1.54
N GLU A 40 -9.67 10.06 -1.97
CA GLU A 40 -8.86 10.05 -3.20
C GLU A 40 -7.77 8.97 -3.19
N GLU A 41 -7.18 8.68 -2.02
CA GLU A 41 -6.17 7.64 -1.87
C GLU A 41 -6.71 6.24 -2.23
N LYS A 42 -7.93 5.92 -1.79
CA LYS A 42 -8.61 4.66 -2.15
C LYS A 42 -8.89 4.60 -3.64
N LEU A 43 -9.39 5.69 -4.22
CA LEU A 43 -9.66 5.77 -5.65
C LEU A 43 -8.38 5.60 -6.48
N LYS A 44 -7.24 6.11 -6.00
CA LYS A 44 -5.93 5.89 -6.62
C LYS A 44 -5.51 4.43 -6.54
N CYS A 45 -5.65 3.79 -5.37
CA CYS A 45 -5.35 2.37 -5.19
C CYS A 45 -6.19 1.50 -6.13
N LEU A 46 -7.49 1.78 -6.26
CA LEU A 46 -8.41 1.05 -7.15
C LEU A 46 -8.04 1.22 -8.63
N LYS A 47 -7.64 2.43 -9.05
CA LYS A 47 -7.14 2.66 -10.43
C LYS A 47 -5.88 1.85 -10.71
N ASN A 48 -4.93 1.88 -9.78
CA ASN A 48 -3.68 1.12 -9.90
C ASN A 48 -3.95 -0.39 -9.91
N ALA A 49 -4.86 -0.88 -9.06
CA ALA A 49 -5.27 -2.27 -9.01
C ALA A 49 -5.76 -2.78 -10.37
N ILE A 50 -6.65 -2.04 -11.05
CA ILE A 50 -7.12 -2.41 -12.40
C ILE A 50 -5.95 -2.57 -13.38
N VAL A 51 -5.02 -1.61 -13.39
CA VAL A 51 -3.89 -1.59 -14.32
C VAL A 51 -2.92 -2.73 -14.02
N ASN A 52 -2.58 -2.92 -12.75
CA ASN A 52 -1.58 -3.85 -12.29
C ASN A 52 -2.05 -5.30 -12.36
N THR A 53 -3.35 -5.59 -12.22
CA THR A 53 -3.90 -6.94 -12.48
C THR A 53 -3.56 -7.43 -13.89
N ILE A 54 -3.62 -6.53 -14.88
CA ILE A 54 -3.37 -6.87 -16.28
C ILE A 54 -1.87 -6.97 -16.56
N ILE A 55 -1.08 -6.00 -16.07
CA ILE A 55 0.37 -5.97 -16.31
C ILE A 55 1.08 -7.17 -15.68
N PHE A 56 0.70 -7.56 -14.46
CA PHE A 56 1.38 -8.62 -13.72
C PHE A 56 0.71 -9.99 -13.82
N ASP A 57 -0.33 -10.12 -14.65
CA ASP A 57 -1.15 -11.32 -14.79
C ASP A 57 -1.49 -12.01 -13.45
N ILE A 58 -1.99 -11.21 -12.50
CA ILE A 58 -2.28 -11.67 -11.14
C ILE A 58 -3.46 -12.65 -11.17
N SER A 59 -3.36 -13.80 -10.51
CA SER A 59 -4.47 -14.76 -10.50
C SER A 59 -5.77 -14.16 -9.95
N ASP A 60 -6.92 -14.68 -10.39
CA ASP A 60 -8.23 -14.12 -10.02
C ASP A 60 -8.47 -14.16 -8.50
N ASP A 61 -8.11 -15.27 -7.84
CA ASP A 61 -8.24 -15.42 -6.38
C ASP A 61 -7.41 -14.38 -5.62
N LYS A 62 -6.21 -14.09 -6.13
CA LYS A 62 -5.31 -13.11 -5.52
C LYS A 62 -5.76 -11.68 -5.80
N SER A 63 -6.28 -11.42 -7.00
CA SER A 63 -6.86 -10.12 -7.36
C SER A 63 -8.07 -9.81 -6.48
N LYS A 64 -8.99 -10.77 -6.28
CA LYS A 64 -10.13 -10.63 -5.36
C LYS A 64 -9.69 -10.37 -3.92
N LEU A 65 -8.69 -11.12 -3.43
CA LEU A 65 -8.13 -10.89 -2.10
C LEU A 65 -7.54 -9.49 -1.97
N PHE A 66 -6.84 -9.00 -3.00
CA PHE A 66 -6.28 -7.65 -2.97
C PHE A 66 -7.34 -6.56 -3.08
N PHE A 67 -8.38 -6.71 -3.90
CA PHE A 67 -9.51 -5.78 -3.90
C PHE A 67 -10.22 -5.74 -2.54
N TYR A 68 -10.41 -6.88 -1.89
CA TYR A 68 -10.91 -6.96 -0.52
C TYR A 68 -10.02 -6.17 0.45
N LEU A 69 -8.68 -6.35 0.40
CA LEU A 69 -7.76 -5.58 1.24
C LEU A 69 -7.80 -4.08 0.93
N VAL A 70 -7.98 -3.68 -0.34
CA VAL A 70 -8.17 -2.27 -0.69
C VAL A 70 -9.43 -1.70 -0.06
N ASP A 71 -10.52 -2.46 0.06
CA ASP A 71 -11.76 -1.98 0.68
C ASP A 71 -11.65 -1.93 2.22
N GLU A 72 -11.06 -2.95 2.84
CA GLU A 72 -10.97 -3.07 4.30
C GLU A 72 -9.96 -2.13 4.95
N LEU A 73 -8.78 -1.94 4.34
CA LEU A 73 -7.71 -1.14 4.94
C LEU A 73 -8.05 0.35 4.89
N SER A 74 -7.99 1.04 6.02
CA SER A 74 -8.09 2.51 6.04
C SER A 74 -6.99 3.17 5.20
N CYS A 75 -7.22 4.43 4.78
CA CYS A 75 -6.20 5.26 4.14
C CYS A 75 -4.92 5.33 5.01
N MET A 76 -5.09 5.47 6.34
CA MET A 76 -3.97 5.48 7.27
C MET A 76 -3.18 4.17 7.26
N GLN A 77 -3.83 3.01 7.23
CA GLN A 77 -3.15 1.71 7.13
C GLN A 77 -2.38 1.57 5.83
N ILE A 78 -2.93 2.02 4.70
CA ILE A 78 -2.24 2.00 3.39
C ILE A 78 -1.00 2.90 3.43
N SER A 79 -1.14 4.11 3.98
CA SER A 79 -0.03 5.05 4.16
C SER A 79 1.07 4.51 5.09
N ILE A 80 0.70 3.90 6.22
CA ILE A 80 1.63 3.22 7.13
C ILE A 80 2.31 2.05 6.42
N LEU A 81 1.56 1.23 5.68
CA LEU A 81 2.11 0.09 4.95
C LEU A 81 3.16 0.51 3.92
N LYS A 82 2.86 1.54 3.10
CA LYS A 82 3.80 2.11 2.12
C LYS A 82 5.03 2.71 2.80
N PHE A 83 4.85 3.41 3.92
CA PHE A 83 5.96 3.92 4.72
C PHE A 83 6.86 2.80 5.24
N LEU A 84 6.27 1.74 5.78
CA LEU A 84 6.98 0.60 6.34
C LEU A 84 7.66 -0.28 5.28
N ASP A 85 7.31 -0.14 4.00
CA ASP A 85 7.96 -0.83 2.90
C ASP A 85 9.38 -0.33 2.68
N ASP A 86 9.53 0.99 2.62
CA ASP A 86 10.81 1.66 2.51
C ASP A 86 10.80 3.02 3.22
N PRO A 87 11.13 3.04 4.52
CA PRO A 87 11.22 4.28 5.27
C PRO A 87 12.25 5.26 4.69
N ASN A 88 13.35 4.79 4.09
CA ASN A 88 14.36 5.71 3.54
C ASN A 88 13.82 6.44 2.31
N GLU A 89 13.17 5.68 1.43
CA GLU A 89 12.56 6.20 0.21
C GLU A 89 11.51 7.26 0.54
N TYR A 90 10.68 7.02 1.56
CA TYR A 90 9.70 7.98 2.03
C TYR A 90 10.33 9.34 2.39
N TYR A 91 11.45 9.34 3.12
CA TYR A 91 12.14 10.58 3.49
C TYR A 91 12.66 11.32 2.25
N ILE A 92 13.23 10.58 1.29
CA ILE A 92 13.72 11.15 0.02
C ILE A 92 12.57 11.78 -0.77
N ARG A 93 11.47 11.05 -0.98
CA ARG A 93 10.31 11.54 -1.75
C ARG A 93 9.66 12.77 -1.15
N ASN A 94 9.63 12.86 0.18
CA ASN A 94 8.99 13.97 0.88
C ASN A 94 9.96 15.11 1.23
N GLY A 95 11.22 15.05 0.77
CA GLY A 95 12.23 16.08 1.05
C GLY A 95 12.54 16.22 2.55
N MET A 96 12.34 15.15 3.33
CA MET A 96 12.59 15.13 4.76
C MET A 96 14.04 14.74 5.05
N GLU A 97 14.64 15.43 6.02
CA GLU A 97 15.99 15.09 6.45
C GLU A 97 15.98 13.79 7.28
N ARG A 98 16.80 12.82 6.86
CA ARG A 98 17.05 11.61 7.63
C ARG A 98 17.87 11.98 8.87
N LYS A 99 17.25 11.92 10.04
CA LYS A 99 17.96 12.10 11.32
C LYS A 99 18.84 10.90 11.60
N SER A 100 19.98 11.14 12.24
CA SER A 100 20.83 10.07 12.73
C SER A 100 20.44 9.65 14.14
N TYR A 101 20.35 8.35 14.36
CA TYR A 101 20.03 7.75 15.64
C TYR A 101 21.13 6.75 16.01
N HIS A 102 21.50 6.66 17.29
CA HIS A 102 22.36 5.56 17.75
C HIS A 102 21.54 4.26 17.94
N MET A 103 20.38 4.41 18.59
CA MET A 103 19.37 3.37 18.77
C MET A 103 17.99 4.03 18.85
N GLY A 104 16.95 3.26 18.55
CA GLY A 104 15.57 3.69 18.67
C GLY A 104 14.60 2.61 18.20
N SER A 105 13.33 2.98 18.13
CA SER A 105 12.26 2.10 17.65
C SER A 105 11.71 2.60 16.32
N PRO A 106 11.26 1.72 15.40
CA PRO A 106 10.59 2.14 14.17
C PRO A 106 9.39 3.06 14.40
N SER A 107 8.74 2.99 15.57
CA SER A 107 7.64 3.89 15.93
C SER A 107 8.07 5.36 15.99
N ILE A 108 9.33 5.66 16.30
CA ILE A 108 9.85 7.04 16.23
C ILE A 108 9.74 7.54 14.79
N LEU A 109 10.26 6.78 13.82
CA LEU A 109 10.22 7.20 12.41
C LEU A 109 8.79 7.34 11.89
N LEU A 110 7.88 6.46 12.33
CA LEU A 110 6.47 6.54 11.95
C LEU A 110 5.81 7.81 12.49
N LEU A 111 6.09 8.19 13.74
CA LEU A 111 5.55 9.39 14.37
C LEU A 111 6.16 10.67 13.80
N GLU A 112 7.36 10.61 13.24
CA GLU A 112 7.94 11.71 12.45
C GLU A 112 7.23 11.89 11.11
N ALA A 113 6.92 10.79 10.42
CA ALA A 113 6.17 10.82 9.17
C ALA A 113 4.69 11.21 9.36
N TYR A 114 4.09 10.79 10.47
CA TYR A 114 2.68 11.00 10.78
C TYR A 114 2.48 11.55 12.20
N PRO A 115 2.79 12.84 12.45
CA PRO A 115 2.75 13.43 13.79
C PRO A 115 1.39 13.37 14.48
N MET A 116 0.29 13.32 13.72
CA MET A 116 -1.07 13.22 14.26
C MET A 116 -1.34 11.90 15.02
N LEU A 117 -0.49 10.88 14.85
CA LEU A 117 -0.58 9.63 15.59
C LEU A 117 0.03 9.72 17.01
N ASN A 118 0.70 10.82 17.36
CA ASN A 118 1.29 11.00 18.69
C ASN A 118 0.25 11.05 19.80
N ASP A 119 -0.90 11.66 19.52
CA ASP A 119 -1.97 11.87 20.49
C ASP A 119 -2.77 10.59 20.77
N ASP A 120 -2.66 9.57 19.90
CA ASP A 120 -3.37 8.30 20.03
C ASP A 120 -2.47 7.10 19.64
N LYS A 121 -1.58 6.76 20.57
CA LYS A 121 -0.68 5.61 20.42
C LYS A 121 -1.41 4.27 20.39
N GLU A 122 -2.58 4.18 21.03
CA GLU A 122 -3.37 2.94 21.03
C GLU A 122 -3.97 2.69 19.64
N TYR A 123 -4.52 3.73 19.01
CA TYR A 123 -4.94 3.69 17.61
C TYR A 123 -3.80 3.32 16.68
N MET A 124 -2.62 3.96 16.81
CA MET A 124 -1.43 3.61 16.00
C MET A 124 -1.06 2.13 16.15
N ASN A 125 -0.97 1.62 17.39
CA ASN A 125 -0.66 0.22 17.64
C ASN A 125 -1.73 -0.73 17.05
N LYS A 126 -3.01 -0.34 17.09
CA LYS A 126 -4.10 -1.09 16.45
C LYS A 126 -3.91 -1.18 14.94
N LEU A 127 -3.60 -0.07 14.26
CA LEU A 127 -3.37 -0.06 12.81
C LEU A 127 -2.20 -0.97 12.41
N VAL A 128 -1.09 -0.91 13.16
CA VAL A 128 0.07 -1.80 12.95
C VAL A 128 -0.32 -3.26 13.17
N LYS A 129 -1.06 -3.56 14.24
CA LYS A 129 -1.49 -4.93 14.56
C LYS A 129 -2.42 -5.52 13.49
N ASP A 130 -3.26 -4.68 12.87
CA ASP A 130 -4.13 -5.09 11.77
C ASP A 130 -3.33 -5.40 10.49
N LEU A 131 -2.33 -4.58 10.17
CA LEU A 131 -1.43 -4.85 9.04
C LEU A 131 -0.66 -6.17 9.26
N TYR A 132 -0.23 -6.43 10.49
CA TYR A 132 0.44 -7.69 10.86
C TYR A 132 -0.52 -8.89 10.76
N SER A 133 -1.75 -8.75 11.25
CA SER A 133 -2.79 -9.78 11.18
C SER A 133 -3.13 -10.17 9.74
N ASN A 134 -3.15 -9.18 8.83
CA ASN A 134 -3.33 -9.40 7.39
C ASN A 134 -2.05 -9.90 6.68
N ARG A 135 -0.97 -10.21 7.42
CA ARG A 135 0.32 -10.67 6.89
C ARG A 135 0.98 -9.68 5.92
N LEU A 136 0.64 -8.39 5.98
CA LEU A 136 1.23 -7.36 5.12
C LEU A 136 2.57 -6.88 5.66
N ILE A 137 2.76 -6.93 6.98
CA ILE A 137 4.03 -6.64 7.65
C ILE A 137 4.52 -7.82 8.50
N ASN A 138 5.82 -7.84 8.79
CA ASN A 138 6.52 -8.91 9.49
C ASN A 138 6.76 -8.64 10.99
N THR A 139 6.24 -7.52 11.50
CA THR A 139 6.40 -7.11 12.90
C THR A 139 5.06 -6.72 13.50
N GLU A 140 4.76 -7.23 14.69
CA GLU A 140 3.51 -6.94 15.40
C GLU A 140 3.55 -5.58 16.13
N SER A 141 4.75 -5.12 16.52
CA SER A 141 4.94 -3.88 17.28
C SER A 141 6.14 -3.11 16.77
N LEU A 142 5.96 -1.81 16.60
CA LEU A 142 7.02 -0.89 16.17
C LEU A 142 7.83 -0.31 17.35
N ASN A 143 7.56 -0.74 18.58
CA ASN A 143 8.16 -0.16 19.79
C ASN A 143 9.45 -0.86 20.25
N THR A 144 9.86 -1.93 19.57
CA THR A 144 11.09 -2.66 19.89
C THR A 144 12.32 -1.82 19.60
N LEU A 145 13.23 -1.73 20.57
CA LEU A 145 14.51 -1.05 20.41
C LEU A 145 15.44 -1.80 19.47
N MET A 146 16.14 -1.07 18.61
CA MET A 146 17.08 -1.60 17.64
C MET A 146 18.11 -0.54 17.23
N THR A 147 19.08 -0.94 16.42
CA THR A 147 20.03 -0.03 15.77
C THR A 147 19.33 0.88 14.78
N GLU A 148 19.99 1.97 14.37
CA GLU A 148 19.51 2.85 13.30
C GLU A 148 19.14 2.08 12.03
N SER A 149 20.03 1.21 11.56
CA SER A 149 19.79 0.37 10.38
C SER A 149 18.55 -0.50 10.54
N GLY A 150 18.29 -0.98 11.76
CA GLY A 150 17.07 -1.66 12.12
C GLY A 150 15.86 -0.75 11.93
N MET A 151 15.87 0.45 12.50
CA MET A 151 14.73 1.38 12.45
C MET A 151 14.25 1.65 11.01
N TYR A 152 15.19 1.86 10.09
CA TYR A 152 14.91 2.18 8.68
C TYR A 152 14.71 0.95 7.79
N ALA A 153 14.84 -0.27 8.30
CA ALA A 153 14.67 -1.46 7.49
C ALA A 153 13.19 -1.72 7.17
N SER A 154 12.93 -2.21 5.96
CA SER A 154 11.62 -2.66 5.50
C SER A 154 10.95 -3.61 6.50
N ARG A 155 9.65 -3.44 6.70
CA ARG A 155 8.80 -4.30 7.54
C ARG A 155 7.74 -5.04 6.75
N THR A 156 7.65 -4.83 5.44
CA THR A 156 6.68 -5.52 4.60
C THR A 156 7.08 -6.97 4.37
N THR A 157 6.09 -7.86 4.33
CA THR A 157 6.30 -9.24 3.89
C THR A 157 6.36 -9.29 2.36
N LYS A 158 6.70 -10.46 1.80
CA LYS A 158 6.55 -10.68 0.34
C LYS A 158 5.13 -10.40 -0.13
N PHE A 159 4.13 -10.88 0.62
CA PHE A 159 2.71 -10.64 0.32
C PHE A 159 2.34 -9.15 0.40
N GLY A 160 2.86 -8.44 1.41
CA GLY A 160 2.69 -6.99 1.53
C GLY A 160 3.29 -6.22 0.35
N LYS A 161 4.47 -6.60 -0.12
CA LYS A 161 5.11 -5.99 -1.30
C LYS A 161 4.32 -6.22 -2.58
N GLU A 162 3.78 -7.43 -2.75
CA GLU A 162 2.90 -7.76 -3.88
C GLU A 162 1.61 -6.93 -3.82
N PHE A 163 1.03 -6.74 -2.64
CA PHE A 163 -0.13 -5.86 -2.45
C PHE A 163 0.21 -4.38 -2.71
N ILE A 164 1.36 -3.88 -2.26
CA ILE A 164 1.81 -2.50 -2.56
C ILE A 164 1.99 -2.32 -4.06
N SER A 165 2.58 -3.29 -4.75
CA SER A 165 2.77 -3.28 -6.20
C SER A 165 1.46 -3.35 -6.97
N PHE A 166 0.41 -3.88 -6.34
CA PHE A 166 -0.94 -3.91 -6.89
C PHE A 166 -1.61 -2.54 -6.86
N ILE A 167 -1.35 -1.70 -5.85
CA ILE A 167 -2.08 -0.43 -5.58
C ILE A 167 -1.30 0.84 -5.89
#